data_AF-A0A3M1D3N3-F1
#
_entry.id   AF-A0A3M1D3N3-F1
#
_cell.length_a   1.000
_cell.length_b   1.000
_cell.length_c   1.000
_cell.angle_alpha   90.00
_cell.angle_beta   90.00
_cell.angle_gamma   90.00
#
_symmetry.space_group_name_H-M   'P 1'
#
loop_
_entity.id
_entity.type
_entity.pdbx_description
1 polymer ?
#
loop_
_entity_poly.entity_id
_entity_poly.type
_entity_poly.pdbx_seq_one_letter_code
_entity_poly.pdbx_strand_id
1 'polypeptide(L)'
;TFGNDIMPRLSSGNTRRVVFYTRGGLFISTALAVVLALWFRSVVDIWHIFGSIGVPALLVPVFTSFVGRRRLPPGAANLSILLSGGVASLWYLSKVGHSSYWLGLEPIFPGLAVSLVVFALTARETTQPLPD
;
A
#
# COMPACT_ATOMS: atom_id res chain seq x y z
N THR A 1 4.11 -13.83 2.85
CA THR A 1 4.92 -12.61 3.03
C THR A 1 6.03 -12.79 4.06
N PHE A 2 5.76 -12.86 5.38
CA PHE A 2 6.86 -12.92 6.39
C PHE A 2 7.79 -14.14 6.29
N GLY A 3 7.25 -15.36 6.14
CA GLY A 3 8.07 -16.58 6.16
C GLY A 3 8.94 -16.81 4.92
N ASN A 4 8.50 -16.38 3.74
CA ASN A 4 9.19 -16.65 2.47
C ASN A 4 9.92 -15.43 1.89
N ASP A 5 9.48 -14.20 2.16
CA ASP A 5 10.10 -12.99 1.57
C ASP A 5 11.08 -12.29 2.52
N ILE A 6 10.83 -12.37 3.83
CA ILE A 6 11.62 -11.67 4.87
C ILE A 6 12.62 -12.63 5.53
N MET A 7 12.18 -13.83 5.87
CA MET A 7 12.98 -14.79 6.65
C MET A 7 14.26 -15.30 5.96
N PRO A 8 14.28 -15.58 4.64
CA PRO A 8 15.49 -16.08 3.98
C PRO A 8 16.62 -15.04 3.94
N ARG A 9 16.28 -13.75 4.01
CA ARG A 9 17.25 -12.65 4.05
C ARG A 9 17.87 -12.43 5.43
N LEU A 10 17.23 -12.91 6.50
CA LEU A 10 17.66 -12.67 7.89
C LEU A 10 18.23 -13.92 8.57
N SER A 11 17.90 -15.13 8.10
CA SER A 11 18.31 -16.38 8.75
C SER A 11 18.67 -17.46 7.72
N SER A 12 19.91 -17.43 7.24
CA SER A 12 20.51 -18.55 6.52
C SER A 12 20.62 -19.77 7.45
N GLY A 13 19.90 -20.86 7.12
CA GLY A 13 20.38 -22.22 7.45
C GLY A 13 19.67 -23.07 8.50
N ASN A 14 18.50 -22.71 9.08
CA ASN A 14 17.83 -23.63 10.03
C ASN A 14 16.30 -23.61 10.00
N THR A 15 15.70 -24.60 9.33
CA THR A 15 14.24 -24.79 9.18
C THR A 15 13.49 -24.79 10.51
N ARG A 16 14.08 -25.34 11.59
CA ARG A 16 13.45 -25.36 12.92
C ARG A 16 13.28 -23.94 13.49
N ARG A 17 14.23 -23.05 13.20
CA ARG A 17 14.18 -21.64 13.60
C ARG A 17 13.12 -20.88 12.80
N VAL A 18 12.99 -21.17 11.50
CA VAL A 18 11.92 -20.61 10.65
C VAL A 18 10.53 -20.97 11.18
N VAL A 19 10.30 -22.22 11.58
CA VAL A 19 9.02 -22.64 12.16
C VAL A 19 8.73 -21.90 13.48
N PHE A 20 9.73 -21.76 14.34
CA PHE A 20 9.58 -21.02 15.60
C PHE A 20 9.20 -19.54 15.38
N TYR A 21 9.92 -18.85 14.50
CA TYR A 21 9.60 -17.45 14.18
C TYR A 21 8.27 -17.29 13.45
N THR A 22 7.89 -18.24 12.60
CA THR A 22 6.57 -18.24 11.95
C THR A 22 5.45 -18.38 12.97
N ARG A 23 5.57 -19.30 13.93
CA ARG A 23 4.60 -19.46 15.03
C ARG A 23 4.54 -18.22 15.92
N GLY A 24 5.69 -17.63 16.24
CA GLY A 24 5.76 -16.37 16.98
C GLY A 24 5.09 -15.22 16.25
N GLY A 25 5.37 -15.05 14.96
CA GLY A 25 4.72 -14.05 14.10
C GLY A 25 3.21 -14.26 13.99
N LEU A 26 2.76 -15.52 13.93
CA LEU A 26 1.34 -15.86 13.92
C LEU A 26 0.66 -15.47 15.25
N PHE A 27 1.28 -15.80 16.38
CA PHE A 27 0.76 -15.42 17.70
C PHE A 27 0.68 -13.89 17.85
N ILE A 28 1.72 -13.17 17.45
CA ILE A 28 1.75 -11.69 17.48
C ILE A 28 0.67 -11.11 16.56
N SER A 29 0.51 -11.65 15.35
CA SER A 29 -0.52 -11.21 14.40
C SER A 29 -1.93 -11.43 14.93
N THR A 30 -2.19 -12.58 15.58
CA THR A 30 -3.47 -12.88 16.24
C THR A 30 -3.73 -11.93 17.39
N ALA A 31 -2.74 -11.67 18.24
CA ALA A 31 -2.87 -10.71 19.35
C ALA A 31 -3.21 -9.31 18.83
N LEU A 32 -2.49 -8.84 17.80
CA LEU A 32 -2.79 -7.58 17.11
C LEU A 32 -4.21 -7.55 16.53
N ALA A 33 -4.62 -8.62 15.86
CA ALA A 33 -5.96 -8.72 15.29
C ALA A 33 -7.05 -8.63 16.37
N VAL A 34 -6.87 -9.29 17.52
CA VAL A 34 -7.80 -9.21 18.65
C VAL A 34 -7.85 -7.80 19.23
N VAL A 35 -6.69 -7.15 19.45
CA VAL A 35 -6.64 -5.76 19.94
C VAL A 35 -7.36 -4.81 18.99
N LEU A 36 -7.11 -4.94 17.68
CA LEU A 36 -7.78 -4.12 16.67
C LEU A 36 -9.29 -4.40 16.63
N ALA A 37 -9.71 -5.66 16.72
CA ALA A 37 -11.13 -6.03 16.73
C ALA A 37 -11.89 -5.46 17.94
N LEU A 38 -11.21 -5.34 19.10
CA LEU A 38 -11.80 -4.74 20.29
C LEU A 38 -11.81 -3.20 20.24
N TRP A 39 -10.87 -2.59 19.52
CA TRP A 39 -10.78 -1.13 19.40
C TRP A 39 -11.75 -0.57 18.35
N PHE A 40 -11.85 -1.20 17.18
CA PHE A 40 -12.68 -0.69 16.10
C PHE A 40 -14.15 -1.07 16.29
N ARG A 41 -15.03 -0.06 16.22
CA ARG A 41 -16.48 -0.23 16.38
C ARG A 41 -17.16 -0.83 15.15
N SER A 42 -16.52 -0.71 13.99
CA SER A 42 -17.03 -1.19 12.70
C SER A 42 -15.89 -1.67 11.82
N VAL A 43 -16.05 -2.87 11.27
CA VAL A 43 -15.13 -3.42 10.25
C VAL A 43 -15.18 -2.59 8.97
N VAL A 44 -16.35 -2.02 8.64
CA VAL A 44 -16.54 -1.19 7.44
C VAL A 44 -15.66 0.07 7.51
N ASP A 45 -15.53 0.69 8.69
CA ASP A 45 -14.70 1.88 8.86
C ASP A 45 -13.22 1.58 8.63
N ILE A 46 -12.75 0.42 9.10
CA ILE A 46 -11.38 -0.06 8.85
C ILE A 46 -11.15 -0.16 7.34
N TRP A 47 -12.00 -0.91 6.63
CA TRP A 47 -11.86 -1.09 5.19
C TRP A 47 -11.97 0.22 4.43
N HIS A 48 -12.80 1.15 4.88
CA HIS A 48 -12.92 2.47 4.27
C HIS A 48 -11.62 3.28 4.39
N ILE A 49 -11.00 3.31 5.57
CA ILE A 49 -9.73 4.01 5.80
C ILE A 49 -8.62 3.38 4.95
N PHE A 50 -8.48 2.06 5.03
CA PHE A 50 -7.46 1.32 4.27
C PHE A 50 -7.66 1.47 2.77
N GLY A 51 -8.90 1.42 2.27
CA GLY A 51 -9.22 1.63 0.87
C GLY A 51 -8.91 3.04 0.40
N SER A 52 -9.27 4.05 1.19
CA SER A 52 -9.06 5.46 0.86
C SER A 52 -7.58 5.84 0.72
N ILE A 53 -6.67 5.12 1.37
CA ILE A 53 -5.21 5.37 1.32
C ILE A 53 -4.50 4.35 0.42
N GLY A 54 -4.88 3.08 0.48
CA GLY A 54 -4.22 2.00 -0.24
C GLY A 54 -4.51 2.00 -1.75
N VAL A 55 -5.76 2.25 -2.14
CA VAL A 55 -6.15 2.34 -3.56
C VAL A 55 -5.35 3.41 -4.30
N PRO A 56 -5.31 4.69 -3.86
CA PRO A 56 -4.59 5.72 -4.59
C PRO A 56 -3.08 5.45 -4.64
N ALA A 57 -2.52 4.81 -3.61
CA ALA A 57 -1.09 4.49 -3.56
C ALA A 57 -0.70 3.39 -4.56
N LEU A 58 -1.54 2.36 -4.72
CA LEU A 58 -1.18 1.15 -5.47
C LEU A 58 -1.83 1.03 -6.85
N LEU A 59 -2.98 1.66 -7.07
CA LEU A 59 -3.76 1.43 -8.29
C LEU A 59 -2.96 1.73 -9.55
N VAL A 60 -2.35 2.92 -9.66
CA VAL A 60 -1.59 3.31 -10.87
C VAL A 60 -0.30 2.48 -11.00
N PRO A 61 0.55 2.33 -9.96
CA PRO A 61 1.77 1.54 -10.09
C PRO A 61 1.54 0.06 -10.41
N VAL A 62 0.50 -0.54 -9.83
CA VAL A 62 0.15 -1.94 -10.09
C VAL A 62 -0.50 -2.07 -11.47
N PHE A 63 -1.47 -1.23 -11.81
CA PHE A 63 -2.14 -1.33 -13.10
C PHE A 63 -1.18 -1.16 -14.28
N THR A 64 -0.25 -0.20 -14.16
CA THR A 64 0.71 0.10 -15.23
C THR A 64 1.81 -0.95 -15.36
N SER A 65 2.07 -1.74 -14.31
CA SER A 65 2.99 -2.87 -14.41
C SER A 65 2.39 -4.06 -15.18
N PHE A 66 1.08 -4.27 -15.07
CA PHE A 66 0.37 -5.38 -15.74
C PHE A 66 -0.12 -5.05 -17.15
N VAL A 67 -0.69 -3.87 -17.37
CA VAL A 67 -1.46 -3.55 -18.61
C VAL A 67 -0.82 -2.40 -19.40
N GLY A 68 0.15 -1.69 -18.83
CA GLY A 68 0.72 -0.47 -19.41
C GLY A 68 1.73 -0.71 -20.53
N ARG A 69 1.49 -0.10 -21.70
CA ARG A 69 2.53 0.10 -22.74
C ARG A 69 3.69 0.97 -22.21
N ARG A 70 3.37 1.86 -21.25
CA ARG A 70 4.32 2.64 -20.46
C ARG A 70 4.38 2.13 -19.02
N ARG A 71 5.60 2.02 -18.48
CA ARG A 71 5.85 1.53 -17.12
C ARG A 71 6.50 2.60 -16.27
N LEU A 72 6.17 2.58 -14.97
CA LEU A 72 6.89 3.38 -13.98
C LEU A 72 8.26 2.73 -13.72
N PRO A 73 9.36 3.50 -13.78
CA PRO A 73 10.62 3.01 -13.27
C PRO A 73 10.51 2.75 -11.75
N PRO A 74 11.28 1.80 -11.18
CA PRO A 74 11.13 1.40 -9.77
C PRO A 74 11.17 2.55 -8.76
N GLY A 75 12.05 3.54 -8.99
CA GLY A 75 12.13 4.74 -8.13
C GLY A 75 10.88 5.61 -8.20
N ALA A 76 10.30 5.79 -9.38
CA ALA A 76 9.07 6.58 -9.55
C ALA A 76 7.83 5.84 -9.06
N ALA A 77 7.80 4.49 -9.16
CA ALA A 77 6.74 3.69 -8.56
C ALA A 77 6.73 3.84 -7.03
N ASN A 78 7.90 3.74 -6.38
CA ASN A 78 8.02 3.97 -4.94
C ASN A 78 7.63 5.39 -4.54
N LEU A 79 8.07 6.40 -5.32
CA LEU A 79 7.70 7.79 -5.09
C LEU A 79 6.19 8.01 -5.25
N SER A 80 5.57 7.42 -6.27
CA SER A 80 4.13 7.48 -6.48
C SER A 80 3.38 6.88 -5.29
N ILE A 81 3.80 5.71 -4.79
CA ILE A 81 3.17 5.06 -3.63
C ILE A 81 3.27 5.96 -2.39
N LEU A 82 4.47 6.49 -2.12
CA LEU A 82 4.72 7.33 -0.95
C LEU A 82 3.97 8.67 -1.01
N LEU A 83 4.02 9.37 -2.15
CA LEU A 83 3.37 10.66 -2.30
C LEU A 83 1.84 10.52 -2.31
N SER A 84 1.31 9.57 -3.07
CA SER A 84 -0.12 9.34 -3.16
C SER A 84 -0.72 8.88 -1.83
N GLY A 85 -0.08 7.90 -1.18
CA GLY A 85 -0.49 7.43 0.14
C GLY A 85 -0.33 8.51 1.22
N GLY A 86 0.73 9.32 1.14
CA GLY A 86 0.98 10.45 2.03
C GLY A 86 -0.09 11.53 1.90
N VAL A 87 -0.44 11.92 0.67
CA VAL A 87 -1.49 12.91 0.40
C VAL A 87 -2.86 12.39 0.86
N ALA A 88 -3.21 11.14 0.57
CA ALA A 88 -4.44 10.54 1.07
C ALA A 88 -4.48 10.48 2.61
N SER A 89 -3.35 10.18 3.26
CA SER A 89 -3.25 10.17 4.73
C SER A 89 -3.43 11.57 5.33
N LEU A 90 -2.78 12.57 4.74
CA LEU A 90 -2.94 13.98 5.15
C LEU A 90 -4.39 14.46 4.96
N TRP A 91 -5.04 14.08 3.85
CA TRP A 91 -6.43 14.41 3.60
C TRP A 91 -7.37 13.72 4.61
N TYR A 92 -7.05 12.50 5.01
CA TYR A 92 -7.80 11.82 6.06
C TYR A 92 -7.69 12.54 7.41
N LEU A 93 -6.49 13.01 7.76
CA LEU A 93 -6.26 13.77 8.99
C LEU A 93 -7.03 15.10 9.02
N SER A 94 -7.40 15.66 7.85
CA SER A 94 -8.22 16.87 7.81
C SER A 94 -9.57 16.71 8.52
N LYS A 95 -10.12 15.48 8.56
CA LYS A 95 -11.37 15.15 9.26
C LYS A 95 -11.22 15.14 10.78
N VAL A 96 -10.00 15.03 11.31
CA VAL A 96 -9.77 14.96 12.77
C VAL A 96 -10.06 16.30 13.45
N GLY A 97 -10.05 17.42 12.71
CA GLY A 97 -10.36 18.75 13.24
C GLY A 97 -11.57 19.44 12.62
N HIS A 98 -12.20 18.87 11.59
CA HIS A 98 -13.34 19.45 10.87
C HIS A 98 -14.45 18.41 10.72
N SER A 99 -15.71 18.83 10.71
CA SER A 99 -16.85 17.90 10.52
C SER A 99 -16.91 17.30 9.11
N SER A 100 -16.10 17.79 8.17
CA SER A 100 -16.02 17.33 6.79
C SER A 100 -14.56 17.30 6.31
N TYR A 101 -14.30 16.50 5.28
CA TYR A 101 -13.01 16.50 4.58
C TYR A 101 -12.75 17.87 3.92
N TRP A 102 -11.48 18.17 3.64
CA TRP A 102 -11.17 19.32 2.80
C TRP A 102 -11.92 19.22 1.46
N LEU A 103 -12.63 20.29 1.12
CA LEU A 103 -13.47 20.40 -0.07
C LEU A 103 -14.64 19.40 -0.14
N GLY A 104 -14.94 18.68 0.94
CA GLY A 104 -15.91 17.58 0.94
C GLY A 104 -15.50 16.38 0.10
N LEU A 105 -14.22 16.31 -0.31
CA LEU A 105 -13.70 15.23 -1.15
C LEU A 105 -13.11 14.10 -0.31
N GLU A 106 -13.41 12.87 -0.70
CA GLU A 106 -12.78 11.70 -0.08
C GLU A 106 -11.27 11.67 -0.33
N PRO A 107 -10.45 11.20 0.63
CA PRO A 107 -8.99 11.13 0.50
C PRO A 107 -8.49 10.34 -0.71
N ILE A 108 -9.32 9.45 -1.26
CA ILE A 108 -9.01 8.61 -2.41
C ILE A 108 -8.72 9.43 -3.67
N PHE A 109 -9.46 10.53 -3.88
CA PHE A 109 -9.38 11.38 -5.08
C PHE A 109 -8.06 12.17 -5.17
N PRO A 110 -7.67 12.96 -4.14
CA PRO A 110 -6.41 13.72 -4.20
C PRO A 110 -5.19 12.79 -4.25
N GLY A 111 -5.22 11.64 -3.57
CA GLY A 111 -4.16 10.64 -3.69
C GLY A 111 -4.04 10.10 -5.13
N LEU A 112 -5.15 9.65 -5.73
CA LEU A 112 -5.17 9.15 -7.10
C LEU A 112 -4.67 10.19 -8.10
N ALA A 113 -5.07 11.46 -7.94
CA ALA A 113 -4.61 12.55 -8.79
C ALA A 113 -3.07 12.68 -8.73
N VAL A 114 -2.48 12.62 -7.55
CA VAL A 114 -1.02 12.66 -7.37
C VAL A 114 -0.35 11.47 -8.03
N SER A 115 -0.90 10.26 -7.87
CA SER A 115 -0.35 9.06 -8.50
C SER A 115 -0.38 9.13 -10.03
N LEU A 116 -1.46 9.66 -10.60
CA LEU A 116 -1.59 9.89 -12.04
C LEU A 116 -0.61 10.96 -12.55
N VAL A 117 -0.40 12.04 -11.80
CA VAL A 117 0.57 13.08 -12.15
C VAL A 117 1.99 12.51 -12.16
N VAL A 118 2.37 11.75 -11.13
CA VAL A 118 3.68 11.09 -11.09
C VAL A 118 3.84 10.15 -12.29
N PHE A 119 2.80 9.37 -12.61
CA PHE A 119 2.80 8.53 -13.80
C PHE A 119 2.99 9.33 -15.09
N ALA A 120 2.20 10.37 -15.32
CA ALA A 120 2.29 11.18 -16.53
C ALA A 120 3.68 11.79 -16.73
N LEU A 121 4.35 12.19 -15.65
CA LEU A 121 5.67 12.83 -15.70
C LEU A 121 6.83 11.84 -15.84
N THR A 122 6.69 10.61 -15.33
CA THR A 122 7.82 9.68 -15.17
C THR A 122 7.68 8.38 -15.95
N ALA A 123 6.49 8.07 -16.48
CA ALA A 123 6.24 6.87 -17.23
C ALA A 123 7.07 6.85 -18.51
N ARG A 124 7.74 5.74 -18.75
CA ARG A 124 8.58 5.51 -19.94
C ARG A 124 7.97 4.41 -20.78
N GLU A 125 8.12 4.50 -22.09
CA GLU A 125 7.72 3.42 -23.00
C GLU A 125 8.57 2.18 -22.75
N THR A 126 7.91 1.03 -22.70
CA THR A 126 8.59 -0.25 -22.48
C THR A 126 9.27 -0.65 -23.78
N THR A 127 10.60 -0.54 -23.85
CA THR A 127 11.40 -0.93 -25.03
C THR A 127 11.72 -2.43 -25.09
N GLN A 128 11.19 -3.25 -24.18
CA GLN A 128 11.37 -4.69 -24.26
C GLN A 128 10.30 -5.32 -25.16
N PRO A 129 10.70 -6.07 -26.21
CA PRO A 129 9.77 -6.93 -26.93
C PRO A 129 9.19 -7.97 -25.96
N LEU A 130 7.92 -8.31 -26.15
CA LEU A 130 7.26 -9.40 -25.41
C LEU A 130 8.10 -10.68 -25.60
N PRO A 131 8.41 -11.44 -24.54
CA PRO A 131 8.97 -12.77 -24.72
C PRO A 131 7.92 -13.62 -25.44
N ASP A 132 8.33 -14.20 -26.57
CA ASP A 132 7.53 -15.09 -27.42
C ASP A 132 7.03 -16.33 -26.66
#